data_AF-A0A5B7GWB4-F1
#
_entry.id   AF-A0A5B7GWB4-F1
#
_cell.length_a   1.000
_cell.length_b   1.000
_cell.length_c   1.000
_cell.angle_alpha   90.00
_cell.angle_beta   90.00
_cell.angle_gamma   90.00
#
_symmetry.space_group_name_H-M   'P 1'
#
loop_
_entity.id
_entity.type
_entity.pdbx_description
1 polymer ?
#
loop_
_entity_poly.entity_id
_entity_poly.type
_entity_poly.pdbx_seq_one_letter_code
_entity_poly.pdbx_strand_id
1 'polypeptide(L)'
;MPPSEGYECDMFPDYVAMYYKRIFPYNQYFRWLSYGQDLKQCFQKREFCFTLADDVYVRFLSFKDQEDMEAEIKKRCPHKIDIGAIYNFRPKDHKTVTVFSPRSKELVFDIDMTDYDEIRICCSGAEICNKCWKYMTIAVKVLDSALRQDYGFKHILWVYSGRRGIHCWVCDASARMLSQAARSAVAEYLQVVKGGDDTNKKVTLPFKLHPSIKRAETIAKKYFTEVVLEDQDMLGTPERWKKFLKHIPDQGLQDTLDKLMPQCSNSSQRWNIIQSEVTKAINKGDKKSLKKNLLTEIILQYTYPRLDINVTKGLNHLLKSPFSIHPKTGRVCVCFNPQKADEFNPMNVPLVR
;
A
#
# COMPACT_ATOMS: atom_id res chain seq x y z
N MET A 1 15.48 1.36 7.02
CA MET A 1 16.07 0.08 7.37
C MET A 1 17.56 0.34 7.43
N PRO A 2 18.25 -0.03 8.51
CA PRO A 2 19.71 -0.13 8.42
C PRO A 2 20.06 -1.00 7.20
N PRO A 3 21.18 -0.74 6.51
CA PRO A 3 21.65 -1.62 5.45
C PRO A 3 21.59 -3.06 5.94
N SER A 4 20.98 -3.95 5.16
CA SER A 4 20.83 -5.35 5.54
C SER A 4 22.23 -5.89 5.85
N GLU A 5 22.50 -6.31 7.10
CA GLU A 5 23.84 -6.77 7.49
C GLU A 5 24.36 -7.83 6.50
N GLY A 6 25.54 -7.56 5.95
CA GLY A 6 26.21 -8.43 4.96
C GLY A 6 25.68 -8.35 3.52
N TYR A 7 24.77 -7.43 3.19
CA TYR A 7 24.41 -7.15 1.79
C TYR A 7 25.26 -6.02 1.24
N GLU A 8 26.09 -6.33 0.25
CA GLU A 8 26.90 -5.37 -0.49
C GLU A 8 26.20 -5.01 -1.80
N CYS A 9 25.82 -3.74 -1.97
CA CYS A 9 25.15 -3.27 -3.17
C CYS A 9 25.96 -3.52 -4.46
N ASP A 10 27.29 -3.50 -4.36
CA ASP A 10 28.17 -3.68 -5.52
C ASP A 10 28.17 -5.13 -6.04
N MET A 11 27.85 -6.09 -5.17
CA MET A 11 27.70 -7.51 -5.51
C MET A 11 26.29 -7.86 -6.02
N PHE A 12 25.37 -6.88 -6.06
CA PHE A 12 23.99 -7.09 -6.49
C PHE A 12 23.88 -7.75 -7.88
N PRO A 13 24.65 -7.37 -8.91
CA PRO A 13 24.57 -8.02 -10.22
C PRO A 13 24.83 -9.52 -10.16
N ASP A 14 25.81 -9.96 -9.36
CA ASP A 14 26.17 -11.38 -9.22
C ASP A 14 25.09 -12.16 -8.48
N TYR A 15 24.57 -11.61 -7.37
CA TYR A 15 23.48 -12.23 -6.62
C TYR A 15 22.22 -12.39 -7.48
N VAL A 16 21.85 -11.36 -8.24
CA VAL A 16 20.68 -11.37 -9.11
C VAL A 16 20.84 -12.37 -10.25
N ALA A 17 22.03 -12.45 -10.86
CA ALA A 17 22.31 -13.44 -11.90
C ALA A 17 22.12 -14.88 -11.38
N MET A 18 22.62 -15.18 -10.17
CA MET A 18 22.43 -16.50 -9.55
C MET A 18 20.96 -16.77 -9.20
N TYR A 19 20.27 -15.76 -8.66
CA TYR A 19 18.86 -15.85 -8.31
C TYR A 19 17.98 -16.17 -9.52
N TYR A 20 18.16 -15.46 -10.64
CA TYR A 20 17.46 -15.78 -11.89
C TYR A 20 17.90 -17.12 -12.49
N LYS A 21 19.16 -17.55 -12.27
CA LYS A 21 19.60 -18.85 -12.77
C LYS A 21 18.97 -20.03 -12.01
N ARG A 22 18.74 -19.89 -10.70
CA ARG A 22 18.52 -21.05 -9.80
C ARG A 22 17.25 -20.99 -8.94
N ILE A 23 16.71 -19.81 -8.66
CA ILE A 23 15.71 -19.62 -7.58
C ILE A 23 14.41 -19.01 -8.09
N PHE A 24 14.45 -18.05 -9.03
CA PHE A 24 13.26 -17.36 -9.50
C PHE A 24 12.17 -18.36 -9.96
N PRO A 25 10.91 -18.22 -9.50
CA PRO A 25 9.89 -19.26 -9.69
C PRO A 25 9.21 -19.17 -11.07
N TYR A 26 9.97 -19.40 -12.15
CA TYR A 26 9.50 -19.23 -13.53
C TYR A 26 8.19 -19.95 -13.83
N ASN A 27 8.04 -21.19 -13.36
CA ASN A 27 6.83 -21.98 -13.63
C ASN A 27 5.60 -21.37 -12.96
N GLN A 28 5.66 -21.06 -11.66
CA GLN A 28 4.55 -20.46 -10.92
C GLN A 28 4.23 -19.06 -11.46
N TYR A 29 5.26 -18.29 -11.79
CA TYR A 29 5.14 -16.95 -12.34
C TYR A 29 4.45 -16.95 -13.71
N PHE A 30 4.87 -17.85 -14.62
CA PHE A 30 4.21 -18.03 -15.91
C PHE A 30 2.78 -18.54 -15.77
N ARG A 31 2.52 -19.50 -14.87
CA ARG A 31 1.16 -20.00 -14.58
C ARG A 31 0.23 -18.89 -14.07
N TRP A 32 0.73 -17.98 -13.24
CA TRP A 32 -0.03 -16.82 -12.78
C TRP A 32 -0.40 -15.89 -13.94
N LEU A 33 0.60 -15.46 -14.73
CA LEU A 33 0.40 -14.44 -15.77
C LEU A 33 -0.27 -14.97 -17.05
N SER A 34 -0.29 -16.28 -17.26
CA SER A 34 -1.00 -16.92 -18.37
C SER A 34 -2.49 -17.16 -18.09
N TYR A 35 -2.92 -17.12 -16.83
CA TYR A 35 -4.32 -17.31 -16.42
C TYR A 35 -4.97 -18.62 -16.90
N GLY A 36 -4.18 -19.68 -17.09
CA GLY A 36 -4.68 -20.99 -17.54
C GLY A 36 -4.65 -21.17 -19.06
N GLN A 37 -5.08 -22.34 -19.54
CA GLN A 37 -4.90 -22.73 -20.94
C GLN A 37 -5.70 -21.86 -21.91
N ASP A 38 -6.92 -21.47 -21.54
CA ASP A 38 -7.84 -20.70 -22.41
C ASP A 38 -7.36 -19.27 -22.67
N LEU A 39 -6.45 -18.75 -21.83
CA LEU A 39 -5.94 -17.37 -21.90
C LEU A 39 -4.43 -17.32 -22.17
N LYS A 40 -3.82 -18.42 -22.63
CA LYS A 40 -2.37 -18.47 -22.89
C LYS A 40 -1.87 -17.38 -23.85
N GLN A 41 -2.72 -16.94 -24.78
CA GLN A 41 -2.41 -15.83 -25.69
C GLN A 41 -2.28 -14.47 -24.99
N CYS A 42 -2.91 -14.28 -23.82
CA CYS A 42 -2.79 -13.06 -23.03
C CYS A 42 -1.35 -12.84 -22.55
N PHE A 43 -0.60 -13.90 -22.25
CA PHE A 43 0.79 -13.80 -21.84
C PHE A 43 1.66 -13.14 -22.91
N GLN A 44 1.46 -13.48 -24.18
CA GLN A 44 2.22 -12.93 -25.30
C GLN A 44 1.98 -11.44 -25.52
N LYS A 45 0.84 -10.94 -25.03
CA LYS A 45 0.44 -9.54 -25.14
C LYS A 45 0.66 -8.77 -23.83
N ARG A 46 1.27 -9.40 -22.83
CA ARG A 46 1.64 -8.76 -21.56
C ARG A 46 2.87 -7.89 -21.74
N GLU A 47 2.80 -6.65 -21.27
CA GLU A 47 3.98 -5.80 -21.15
C GLU A 47 4.79 -6.18 -19.91
N PHE A 48 6.10 -6.30 -20.11
CA PHE A 48 7.11 -6.25 -19.07
C PHE A 48 8.01 -5.04 -19.29
N CYS A 49 8.51 -4.49 -18.19
CA CYS A 49 9.56 -3.48 -18.19
C CYS A 49 10.72 -4.00 -17.36
N PHE A 50 11.92 -3.94 -17.93
CA PHE A 50 13.16 -4.24 -17.22
C PHE A 50 13.90 -2.94 -16.94
N THR A 51 14.34 -2.76 -15.70
CA THR A 51 15.38 -1.76 -15.39
C THR A 51 16.71 -2.49 -15.31
N LEU A 52 17.69 -2.06 -16.09
CA LEU A 52 19.04 -2.63 -16.13
C LEU A 52 20.00 -1.79 -15.27
N ALA A 53 21.31 -2.02 -15.43
CA ALA A 53 22.35 -1.12 -14.91
C ALA A 53 22.12 0.32 -15.39
N ASP A 54 22.62 1.28 -14.60
CA ASP A 54 22.47 2.73 -14.83
C ASP A 54 21.01 3.21 -14.94
N ASP A 55 20.08 2.47 -14.31
CA ASP A 55 18.64 2.70 -14.35
C ASP A 55 18.08 2.79 -15.80
N VAL A 56 18.65 2.06 -16.75
CA VAL A 56 18.13 1.99 -18.13
C VAL A 56 16.82 1.22 -18.15
N TYR A 57 15.73 1.89 -18.53
CA TYR A 57 14.39 1.31 -18.66
C TYR A 57 14.17 0.75 -20.07
N VAL A 58 13.86 -0.54 -20.14
CA VAL A 58 13.45 -1.22 -21.38
C VAL A 58 11.99 -1.61 -21.26
N ARG A 59 11.12 -0.77 -21.85
CA ARG A 59 9.67 -0.97 -21.89
C ARG A 59 9.21 -1.80 -23.08
N PHE A 60 7.93 -2.17 -23.04
CA PHE A 60 7.26 -2.92 -24.10
C PHE A 60 7.93 -4.25 -24.43
N LEU A 61 8.55 -4.89 -23.44
CA LEU A 61 8.98 -6.28 -23.55
C LEU A 61 7.76 -7.19 -23.49
N SER A 62 7.81 -8.31 -24.22
CA SER A 62 6.76 -9.33 -24.21
C SER A 62 7.31 -10.65 -24.72
N PHE A 63 6.86 -11.76 -24.15
CA PHE A 63 7.45 -13.08 -24.35
C PHE A 63 6.46 -14.07 -24.94
N LYS A 64 6.93 -14.98 -25.80
CA LYS A 64 6.08 -15.98 -26.45
C LYS A 64 5.55 -17.01 -25.46
N ASP A 65 6.41 -17.49 -24.57
CA ASP A 65 6.18 -18.59 -23.64
C ASP A 65 7.11 -18.47 -22.41
N GLN A 66 7.11 -19.49 -21.54
CA GLN A 66 7.91 -19.50 -20.32
C GLN A 66 9.41 -19.52 -20.67
N GLU A 67 9.79 -20.33 -21.65
CA GLU A 67 11.17 -20.53 -22.09
C GLU A 67 11.78 -19.24 -22.64
N ASP A 68 11.04 -18.50 -23.49
CA ASP A 68 11.45 -17.19 -24.02
C ASP A 68 11.64 -16.15 -22.90
N MET A 69 10.70 -16.08 -21.94
CA MET A 69 10.81 -15.19 -20.79
C MET A 69 12.01 -15.55 -19.89
N GLU A 70 12.20 -16.83 -19.61
CA GLU A 70 13.28 -17.32 -18.76
C GLU A 70 14.65 -17.04 -19.39
N ALA A 71 14.80 -17.32 -20.69
CA ALA A 71 16.02 -17.02 -21.44
C ALA A 71 16.35 -15.52 -21.40
N GLU A 72 15.35 -14.65 -21.63
CA GLU A 72 15.61 -13.21 -21.67
C GLU A 72 15.89 -12.61 -20.29
N ILE A 73 15.21 -13.07 -19.23
CA ILE A 73 15.52 -12.66 -17.85
C ILE A 73 16.93 -13.06 -17.47
N LYS A 74 17.36 -14.30 -17.79
CA LYS A 74 18.71 -14.79 -17.51
C LYS A 74 19.78 -14.08 -18.35
N LYS A 75 19.45 -13.69 -19.58
CA LYS A 75 20.37 -12.99 -20.48
C LYS A 75 20.58 -11.53 -20.06
N ARG A 76 19.50 -10.82 -19.72
CA ARG A 76 19.55 -9.39 -19.39
C ARG A 76 19.81 -9.10 -17.92
N CYS A 77 19.58 -10.06 -17.02
CA CYS A 77 19.74 -9.93 -15.57
C CYS A 77 19.19 -8.60 -15.02
N PRO A 78 17.88 -8.32 -15.19
CA PRO A 78 17.33 -7.02 -14.84
C PRO A 78 17.42 -6.72 -13.33
N HIS A 79 17.78 -5.50 -12.98
CA HIS A 79 17.77 -5.01 -11.59
C HIS A 79 16.35 -4.85 -11.04
N LYS A 80 15.38 -4.53 -11.90
CA LYS A 80 13.96 -4.44 -11.56
C LYS A 80 13.12 -5.03 -12.69
N ILE A 81 12.03 -5.69 -12.33
CA ILE A 81 11.01 -6.15 -13.27
C ILE A 81 9.68 -5.51 -12.87
N ASP A 82 9.06 -4.79 -13.79
CA ASP A 82 7.70 -4.29 -13.64
C ASP A 82 6.75 -4.97 -14.64
N ILE A 83 5.51 -5.19 -14.22
CA ILE A 83 4.47 -5.83 -15.02
C ILE A 83 3.44 -4.79 -15.43
N GLY A 84 3.11 -4.75 -16.71
CA GLY A 84 2.14 -3.84 -17.32
C GLY A 84 0.85 -4.52 -17.74
N ALA A 85 0.11 -3.85 -18.63
CA ALA A 85 -1.16 -4.34 -19.15
C ALA A 85 -0.99 -5.51 -20.12
N ILE A 86 -2.08 -6.21 -20.38
CA ILE A 86 -2.28 -7.03 -21.58
C ILE A 86 -2.80 -6.10 -22.68
N TYR A 87 -2.13 -6.08 -23.82
CA TYR A 87 -2.45 -5.24 -24.97
C TYR A 87 -3.24 -6.00 -26.05
N ASN A 88 -3.71 -5.30 -27.07
CA ASN A 88 -4.30 -5.92 -28.26
C ASN A 88 -3.27 -6.62 -29.16
N PHE A 89 -2.04 -6.10 -29.20
CA PHE A 89 -0.88 -6.68 -29.89
C PHE A 89 0.22 -7.04 -28.90
N ARG A 90 1.25 -7.75 -29.37
CA ARG A 90 2.44 -7.98 -28.55
C ARG A 90 3.15 -6.64 -28.33
N PRO A 91 3.45 -6.25 -27.08
CA PRO A 91 4.16 -5.01 -26.79
C PRO A 91 5.45 -4.82 -27.59
N LYS A 92 6.24 -5.87 -27.83
CA LYS A 92 7.48 -5.74 -28.62
C LYS A 92 7.26 -5.29 -30.07
N ASP A 93 6.05 -5.47 -30.59
CA ASP A 93 5.64 -5.12 -31.95
C ASP A 93 4.88 -3.77 -31.99
N HIS A 94 4.84 -3.00 -30.89
CA HIS A 94 4.02 -1.77 -30.80
C HIS A 94 4.29 -0.72 -31.88
N LYS A 95 5.51 -0.69 -32.45
CA LYS A 95 5.90 0.27 -33.50
C LYS A 95 5.39 -0.11 -34.89
N THR A 96 4.99 -1.38 -35.10
CA THR A 96 4.56 -1.89 -36.41
C THR A 96 3.04 -1.93 -36.56
N VAL A 97 2.30 -1.48 -35.54
CA VAL A 97 0.83 -1.52 -35.51
C VAL A 97 0.27 -0.12 -35.41
N THR A 98 -0.87 0.12 -36.06
CA THR A 98 -1.48 1.45 -36.15
C THR A 98 -2.19 1.86 -34.86
N VAL A 99 -2.83 0.92 -34.16
CA VAL A 99 -3.56 1.17 -32.92
C VAL A 99 -3.07 0.21 -31.84
N PHE A 100 -2.21 0.70 -30.94
CA PHE A 100 -1.70 -0.04 -29.80
C PHE A 100 -2.39 0.42 -28.52
N SER A 101 -3.17 -0.44 -27.87
CA SER A 101 -3.95 -0.07 -26.69
C SER A 101 -4.03 -1.17 -25.63
N PRO A 102 -3.99 -0.80 -24.34
CA PRO A 102 -4.16 -1.74 -23.24
C PRO A 102 -5.60 -2.26 -23.20
N ARG A 103 -5.77 -3.54 -22.91
CA ARG A 103 -7.07 -4.25 -22.92
C ARG A 103 -7.49 -4.74 -21.55
N SER A 104 -6.56 -5.23 -20.76
CA SER A 104 -6.84 -5.69 -19.41
C SER A 104 -5.58 -5.64 -18.55
N LYS A 105 -5.76 -5.50 -17.25
CA LYS A 105 -4.69 -5.57 -16.26
C LYS A 105 -5.30 -5.85 -14.91
N GLU A 106 -4.59 -6.56 -14.06
CA GLU A 106 -4.91 -6.68 -12.64
C GLU A 106 -5.24 -5.30 -12.06
N LEU A 107 -6.27 -5.24 -11.21
CA LEU A 107 -6.52 -4.06 -10.39
C LEU A 107 -5.47 -4.09 -9.28
N VAL A 108 -4.70 -3.01 -9.16
CA VAL A 108 -3.54 -2.97 -8.27
C VAL A 108 -3.64 -1.84 -7.27
N PHE A 109 -3.09 -2.04 -6.09
CA PHE A 109 -2.95 -1.02 -5.06
C PHE A 109 -1.50 -0.98 -4.60
N ASP A 110 -0.96 0.22 -4.40
CA ASP A 110 0.36 0.46 -3.84
C ASP A 110 0.22 1.34 -2.60
N ILE A 111 0.85 0.87 -1.51
CA ILE A 111 0.88 1.53 -0.21
C ILE A 111 2.36 1.67 0.18
N ASP A 112 2.87 2.89 0.20
CA ASP A 112 4.23 3.20 0.65
C ASP A 112 4.18 3.85 2.04
N MET A 113 5.12 3.47 2.90
CA MET A 113 5.25 4.05 4.24
C MET A 113 5.57 5.56 4.23
N THR A 114 6.13 6.12 3.15
CA THR A 114 6.37 7.57 3.07
C THR A 114 5.11 8.39 3.22
N ASP A 115 3.98 7.88 2.73
CA ASP A 115 2.72 8.60 2.82
C ASP A 115 2.28 8.79 4.29
N TYR A 116 2.83 7.98 5.20
CA TYR A 116 2.56 8.00 6.64
C TYR A 116 3.53 8.90 7.41
N ASP A 117 4.49 9.59 6.77
CA ASP A 117 5.50 10.43 7.44
C ASP A 117 4.89 11.48 8.37
N GLU A 118 3.73 12.04 8.02
CA GLU A 118 3.01 13.00 8.86
C GLU A 118 2.47 12.42 10.18
N ILE A 119 2.31 11.09 10.24
CA ILE A 119 1.74 10.35 11.36
C ILE A 119 2.65 9.20 11.83
N ARG A 120 3.95 9.27 11.60
CA ARG A 120 4.91 8.34 12.23
C ARG A 120 6.12 9.12 12.73
N ILE A 121 6.56 8.77 13.93
CA ILE A 121 7.67 9.42 14.63
C ILE A 121 8.88 8.49 14.71
N CYS A 122 8.64 7.17 14.76
CA CYS A 122 9.71 6.18 14.93
C CYS A 122 10.70 6.10 13.74
N CYS A 123 10.31 6.56 12.55
CA CYS A 123 11.10 6.54 11.32
C CYS A 123 10.66 7.70 10.40
N SER A 124 11.45 8.00 9.37
CA SER A 124 11.11 8.97 8.32
C SER A 124 11.53 8.48 6.94
N GLY A 125 10.88 9.01 5.89
CA GLY A 125 11.25 8.76 4.50
C GLY A 125 11.29 7.27 4.16
N ALA A 126 12.47 6.74 3.83
CA ALA A 126 12.61 5.35 3.43
C ALA A 126 12.87 4.35 4.57
N GLU A 127 13.02 4.86 5.79
CA GLU A 127 13.26 4.05 6.97
C GLU A 127 11.97 3.39 7.45
N ILE A 128 12.08 2.17 7.98
CA ILE A 128 10.96 1.42 8.56
C ILE A 128 11.47 0.66 9.80
N CYS A 129 10.56 0.38 10.72
CA CYS A 129 10.75 -0.51 11.86
C CYS A 129 9.45 -1.30 12.15
N ASN A 130 9.50 -2.24 13.09
CA ASN A 130 8.32 -3.05 13.46
C ASN A 130 7.16 -2.23 14.01
N LYS A 131 7.43 -1.02 14.53
CA LYS A 131 6.39 -0.09 15.00
C LYS A 131 5.55 0.45 13.85
N CYS A 132 6.18 1.15 12.89
CA CYS A 132 5.43 1.71 11.75
C CYS A 132 4.94 0.63 10.78
N TRP A 133 5.55 -0.57 10.74
CA TRP A 133 5.08 -1.65 9.87
C TRP A 133 3.62 -2.06 10.16
N LYS A 134 3.13 -1.84 11.38
CA LYS A 134 1.73 -2.06 11.74
C LYS A 134 0.76 -1.24 10.88
N TYR A 135 1.18 -0.10 10.30
CA TYR A 135 0.37 0.61 9.29
C TYR A 135 0.11 -0.23 8.05
N MET A 136 1.09 -1.00 7.57
CA MET A 136 0.90 -1.92 6.45
C MET A 136 -0.02 -3.07 6.84
N THR A 137 0.10 -3.60 8.07
CA THR A 137 -0.82 -4.61 8.59
C THR A 137 -2.27 -4.12 8.62
N ILE A 138 -2.52 -2.89 9.08
CA ILE A 138 -3.85 -2.27 9.06
C ILE A 138 -4.33 -2.08 7.61
N ALA A 139 -3.46 -1.59 6.72
CA ALA A 139 -3.77 -1.41 5.30
C ALA A 139 -4.22 -2.71 4.63
N VAL A 140 -3.48 -3.81 4.81
CA VAL A 140 -3.85 -5.14 4.31
C VAL A 140 -5.23 -5.55 4.81
N LYS A 141 -5.47 -5.45 6.12
CA LYS A 141 -6.74 -5.90 6.72
C LYS A 141 -7.93 -5.09 6.25
N VAL A 142 -7.79 -3.78 6.16
CA VAL A 142 -8.85 -2.87 5.68
C VAL A 142 -9.16 -3.14 4.20
N LEU A 143 -8.12 -3.16 3.36
CA LEU A 143 -8.29 -3.30 1.92
C LEU A 143 -8.72 -4.72 1.51
N ASP A 144 -8.10 -5.76 2.05
CA ASP A 144 -8.49 -7.16 1.75
C ASP A 144 -9.94 -7.42 2.16
N SER A 145 -10.36 -6.92 3.33
CA SER A 145 -11.74 -7.02 3.79
C SER A 145 -12.72 -6.32 2.85
N ALA A 146 -12.41 -5.10 2.39
CA ALA A 146 -13.27 -4.38 1.46
C ALA A 146 -13.32 -5.03 0.07
N LEU A 147 -12.17 -5.43 -0.49
CA LEU A 147 -12.09 -6.11 -1.79
C LEU A 147 -12.86 -7.43 -1.80
N ARG A 148 -12.83 -8.19 -0.70
CA ARG A 148 -13.58 -9.45 -0.59
C ARG A 148 -15.06 -9.25 -0.28
N GLN A 149 -15.39 -8.42 0.71
CA GLN A 149 -16.75 -8.34 1.22
C GLN A 149 -17.64 -7.39 0.41
N ASP A 150 -17.08 -6.31 -0.12
CA ASP A 150 -17.86 -5.30 -0.84
C ASP A 150 -17.86 -5.56 -2.36
N TYR A 151 -16.74 -6.06 -2.91
CA TYR A 151 -16.60 -6.35 -4.34
C TYR A 151 -16.65 -7.83 -4.71
N GLY A 152 -16.57 -8.74 -3.73
CA GLY A 152 -16.64 -10.18 -4.00
C GLY A 152 -15.38 -10.76 -4.68
N PHE A 153 -14.27 -10.02 -4.72
CA PHE A 153 -13.04 -10.50 -5.36
C PHE A 153 -12.44 -11.67 -4.58
N LYS A 154 -11.99 -12.70 -5.30
CA LYS A 154 -11.51 -13.95 -4.72
C LYS A 154 -10.00 -14.08 -4.81
N HIS A 155 -9.43 -13.68 -5.95
CA HIS A 155 -8.04 -13.92 -6.31
C HIS A 155 -7.20 -12.68 -6.03
N ILE A 156 -6.78 -12.53 -4.78
CA ILE A 156 -6.03 -11.35 -4.31
C ILE A 156 -4.63 -11.81 -3.87
N LEU A 157 -3.60 -11.21 -4.45
CA LEU A 157 -2.21 -11.48 -4.12
C LEU A 157 -1.58 -10.25 -3.44
N TRP A 158 -1.15 -10.41 -2.20
CA TRP A 158 -0.42 -9.39 -1.43
C TRP A 158 1.08 -9.66 -1.48
N VAL A 159 1.85 -8.60 -1.71
CA VAL A 159 3.27 -8.67 -2.04
C VAL A 159 4.02 -7.60 -1.27
N TYR A 160 5.11 -7.96 -0.61
CA TYR A 160 6.02 -6.98 -0.03
C TYR A 160 6.81 -6.26 -1.13
N SER A 161 6.95 -4.92 -1.06
CA SER A 161 7.61 -4.13 -2.11
C SER A 161 9.13 -4.29 -2.19
N GLY A 162 9.71 -5.06 -1.26
CA GLY A 162 11.14 -5.26 -1.09
C GLY A 162 11.81 -4.20 -0.20
N ARG A 163 11.07 -3.18 0.26
CA ARG A 163 11.61 -2.16 1.17
C ARG A 163 10.60 -1.72 2.23
N ARG A 164 9.65 -0.86 1.88
CA ARG A 164 8.85 -0.10 2.86
C ARG A 164 7.35 -0.07 2.57
N GLY A 165 6.88 -0.91 1.67
CA GLY A 165 5.49 -0.88 1.25
C GLY A 165 4.97 -2.26 0.89
N ILE A 166 3.74 -2.28 0.45
CA ILE A 166 3.03 -3.47 0.02
C ILE A 166 2.27 -3.19 -1.27
N HIS A 167 2.20 -4.19 -2.13
CA HIS A 167 1.39 -4.17 -3.34
C HIS A 167 0.26 -5.20 -3.21
N CYS A 168 -0.91 -4.86 -3.74
CA CYS A 168 -2.03 -5.77 -3.89
C CYS A 168 -2.32 -5.97 -5.37
N TRP A 169 -2.46 -7.22 -5.81
CA TRP A 169 -2.86 -7.59 -7.17
C TRP A 169 -4.18 -8.36 -7.12
N VAL A 170 -5.27 -7.71 -7.52
CA VAL A 170 -6.57 -8.35 -7.68
C VAL A 170 -6.65 -8.93 -9.09
N CYS A 171 -6.67 -10.25 -9.13
CA CYS A 171 -6.45 -11.07 -10.31
C CYS A 171 -7.74 -11.72 -10.81
N ASP A 172 -8.92 -11.42 -10.25
CA ASP A 172 -10.21 -11.89 -10.79
C ASP A 172 -10.39 -11.44 -12.24
N ALA A 173 -11.02 -12.28 -13.08
CA ALA A 173 -11.25 -11.93 -14.49
C ALA A 173 -12.07 -10.63 -14.64
N SER A 174 -13.09 -10.43 -13.79
CA SER A 174 -13.88 -9.20 -13.73
C SER A 174 -13.04 -7.99 -13.32
N ALA A 175 -12.12 -8.13 -12.36
CA ALA A 175 -11.20 -7.08 -11.95
C ALA A 175 -10.24 -6.69 -13.11
N ARG A 176 -9.74 -7.68 -13.84
CA ARG A 176 -8.82 -7.44 -14.97
C ARG A 176 -9.47 -6.62 -16.09
N MET A 177 -10.76 -6.81 -16.29
CA MET A 177 -11.55 -6.18 -17.36
C MET A 177 -12.14 -4.83 -16.96
N LEU A 178 -11.93 -4.33 -15.74
CA LEU A 178 -12.42 -3.03 -15.32
C LEU A 178 -11.90 -1.91 -16.24
N SER A 179 -12.83 -1.07 -16.71
CA SER A 179 -12.51 0.18 -17.40
C SER A 179 -11.80 1.15 -16.47
N GLN A 180 -11.13 2.16 -17.03
CA GLN A 180 -10.49 3.20 -16.23
C GLN A 180 -11.48 3.92 -15.29
N ALA A 181 -12.71 4.19 -15.75
CA ALA A 181 -13.75 4.79 -14.91
C ALA A 181 -14.15 3.87 -13.75
N ALA A 182 -14.30 2.56 -13.99
CA ALA A 182 -14.62 1.61 -12.94
C ALA A 182 -13.46 1.45 -11.93
N ARG A 183 -12.20 1.46 -12.40
CA ARG A 183 -11.02 1.48 -11.53
C ARG A 183 -10.99 2.72 -10.64
N SER A 184 -11.28 3.89 -11.21
CA SER A 184 -11.42 5.14 -10.46
C SER A 184 -12.50 5.05 -9.39
N ALA A 185 -13.67 4.49 -9.71
CA ALA A 185 -14.73 4.31 -8.73
C ALA A 185 -14.32 3.39 -7.57
N VAL A 186 -13.60 2.30 -7.84
CA VAL A 186 -13.07 1.42 -6.78
C VAL A 186 -12.03 2.16 -5.93
N ALA A 187 -11.10 2.86 -6.57
CA ALA A 187 -10.04 3.57 -5.88
C ALA A 187 -10.60 4.70 -5.00
N GLU A 188 -11.59 5.44 -5.48
CA GLU A 188 -12.26 6.53 -4.75
C GLU A 188 -13.15 6.02 -3.62
N TYR A 189 -13.79 4.85 -3.79
CA TYR A 189 -14.52 4.17 -2.72
C TYR A 189 -13.61 3.81 -1.55
N LEU A 190 -12.37 3.39 -1.84
CA LEU A 190 -11.38 3.00 -0.83
C LEU A 190 -10.55 4.18 -0.31
N GLN A 191 -10.54 5.33 -0.98
CA GLN A 191 -9.78 6.52 -0.56
C GLN A 191 -10.53 7.34 0.48
N VAL A 192 -10.28 7.08 1.76
CA VAL A 192 -10.89 7.82 2.89
C VAL A 192 -10.04 9.02 3.32
N VAL A 193 -8.71 8.88 3.31
CA VAL A 193 -7.77 9.95 3.64
C VAL A 193 -7.51 10.78 2.38
N LYS A 194 -7.86 12.07 2.42
CA LYS A 194 -7.75 13.02 1.30
C LYS A 194 -7.10 14.32 1.76
N GLY A 195 -6.14 14.83 0.99
CA GLY A 195 -5.46 16.11 1.26
C GLY A 195 -3.94 15.99 1.25
N GLY A 196 -3.27 17.05 0.81
CA GLY A 196 -1.80 17.15 0.76
C GLY A 196 -1.19 17.58 2.10
N ASP A 197 0.08 17.92 2.09
CA ASP A 197 0.85 18.25 3.31
C ASP A 197 0.30 19.46 4.07
N ASP A 198 -0.32 20.42 3.36
CA ASP A 198 -0.94 21.61 3.96
C ASP A 198 -2.31 21.33 4.61
N THR A 199 -2.86 20.13 4.45
CA THR A 199 -4.19 19.78 4.96
C THR A 199 -4.08 19.09 6.33
N ASN A 200 -4.38 19.82 7.40
CA ASN A 200 -4.36 19.24 8.75
C ASN A 200 -5.42 18.14 8.96
N LYS A 201 -6.65 18.34 8.47
CA LYS A 201 -7.75 17.36 8.61
C LYS A 201 -8.00 16.65 7.29
N LYS A 202 -7.61 15.38 7.20
CA LYS A 202 -7.64 14.61 5.95
C LYS A 202 -8.81 13.62 5.87
N VAL A 203 -9.56 13.46 6.96
CA VAL A 203 -10.74 12.59 7.00
C VAL A 203 -11.96 13.41 7.38
N THR A 204 -12.97 13.39 6.52
CA THR A 204 -14.27 14.01 6.75
C THR A 204 -15.36 13.02 6.39
N LEU A 205 -16.19 12.67 7.36
CA LEU A 205 -17.23 11.65 7.22
C LEU A 205 -18.63 12.27 7.23
N PRO A 206 -19.60 11.70 6.48
CA PRO A 206 -21.00 12.08 6.58
C PRO A 206 -21.59 11.63 7.92
N PHE A 207 -22.78 12.14 8.27
CA PHE A 207 -23.47 11.76 9.51
C PHE A 207 -23.79 10.25 9.56
N LYS A 208 -24.34 9.70 8.46
CA LYS A 208 -24.61 8.27 8.33
C LYS A 208 -23.37 7.56 7.76
N LEU A 209 -22.71 6.76 8.59
CA LEU A 209 -21.53 6.01 8.17
C LEU A 209 -21.88 4.86 7.23
N HIS A 210 -21.15 4.76 6.13
CA HIS A 210 -21.19 3.63 5.21
C HIS A 210 -20.67 2.35 5.90
N PRO A 211 -21.22 1.15 5.63
CA PRO A 211 -20.77 -0.11 6.23
C PRO A 211 -19.27 -0.37 6.12
N SER A 212 -18.66 -0.06 4.97
CA SER A 212 -17.20 -0.21 4.78
C SER A 212 -16.39 0.64 5.77
N ILE A 213 -16.84 1.87 6.07
CA ILE A 213 -16.19 2.76 7.04
C ILE A 213 -16.33 2.21 8.45
N LYS A 214 -17.50 1.70 8.84
CA LYS A 214 -17.69 1.07 10.17
C LYS A 214 -16.79 -0.15 10.35
N ARG A 215 -16.63 -0.96 9.30
CA ARG A 215 -15.74 -2.12 9.31
C ARG A 215 -14.27 -1.70 9.40
N ALA A 216 -13.87 -0.70 8.63
CA ALA A 216 -12.52 -0.13 8.69
C ALA A 216 -12.22 0.48 10.08
N GLU A 217 -13.17 1.21 10.66
CA GLU A 217 -13.07 1.73 12.03
C GLU A 217 -12.89 0.60 13.06
N THR A 218 -13.66 -0.49 12.92
CA THR A 218 -13.57 -1.65 13.81
C THR A 218 -12.19 -2.30 13.75
N ILE A 219 -11.59 -2.39 12.56
CA ILE A 219 -10.22 -2.87 12.38
C ILE A 219 -9.24 -1.88 13.00
N ALA A 220 -9.31 -0.61 12.61
CA ALA A 220 -8.44 0.46 13.08
C ALA A 220 -8.38 0.59 14.61
N LYS A 221 -9.54 0.52 15.27
CA LYS A 221 -9.65 0.62 16.75
C LYS A 221 -8.84 -0.44 17.49
N LYS A 222 -8.65 -1.63 16.91
CA LYS A 222 -7.86 -2.71 17.53
C LYS A 222 -6.37 -2.36 17.62
N TYR A 223 -5.88 -1.54 16.68
CA TYR A 223 -4.47 -1.15 16.59
C TYR A 223 -4.21 0.26 17.08
N PHE A 224 -5.25 1.09 17.26
CA PHE A 224 -5.08 2.52 17.54
C PHE A 224 -4.24 2.78 18.79
N THR A 225 -4.54 2.10 19.91
CA THR A 225 -3.78 2.27 21.15
C THR A 225 -2.31 1.92 20.97
N GLU A 226 -2.03 0.70 20.51
CA GLU A 226 -0.66 0.21 20.33
C GLU A 226 0.12 1.05 19.32
N VAL A 227 -0.45 1.35 18.15
CA VAL A 227 0.26 2.03 17.06
C VAL A 227 0.37 3.53 17.35
N VAL A 228 -0.75 4.19 17.64
CA VAL A 228 -0.82 5.66 17.66
C VAL A 228 -0.41 6.23 19.02
N LEU A 229 -0.83 5.58 20.11
CA LEU A 229 -0.65 6.10 21.47
C LEU A 229 0.62 5.57 22.13
N GLU A 230 1.04 4.33 21.84
CA GLU A 230 2.23 3.73 22.46
C GLU A 230 3.45 3.79 21.54
N ASP A 231 3.37 3.22 20.34
CA ASP A 231 4.51 3.09 19.43
C ASP A 231 4.97 4.43 18.85
N GLN A 232 4.02 5.24 18.37
CA GLN A 232 4.30 6.57 17.83
C GLN A 232 4.18 7.69 18.88
N ASP A 233 3.50 7.42 20.01
CA ASP A 233 3.30 8.35 21.12
C ASP A 233 2.82 9.75 20.63
N MET A 234 1.73 9.76 19.86
CA MET A 234 1.20 10.95 19.18
C MET A 234 0.61 12.02 20.10
N LEU A 235 0.40 11.69 21.36
CA LEU A 235 -0.01 12.62 22.39
C LEU A 235 1.07 12.76 23.48
N GLY A 236 2.32 12.38 23.17
CA GLY A 236 3.40 12.29 24.16
C GLY A 236 3.92 13.63 24.68
N THR A 237 4.03 14.61 23.78
CA THR A 237 4.64 15.92 24.06
C THR A 237 3.69 17.08 23.70
N PRO A 238 3.89 18.29 24.26
CA PRO A 238 3.10 19.48 23.94
C PRO A 238 2.93 19.75 22.46
N GLU A 239 4.01 19.61 21.70
CA GLU A 239 4.03 19.84 20.26
C GLU A 239 3.14 18.83 19.53
N ARG A 240 3.18 17.57 19.96
CA ARG A 240 2.46 16.46 19.31
C ARG A 240 0.96 16.52 19.60
N TRP A 241 0.56 16.69 20.86
CA TRP A 241 -0.86 16.79 21.15
C TRP A 241 -1.48 18.08 20.60
N LYS A 242 -0.73 19.20 20.54
CA LYS A 242 -1.23 20.42 19.87
C LYS A 242 -1.48 20.18 18.39
N LYS A 243 -0.59 19.44 17.69
CA LYS A 243 -0.84 19.01 16.29
C LYS A 243 -2.08 18.13 16.19
N PHE A 244 -2.23 17.17 17.11
CA PHE A 244 -3.38 16.26 17.15
C PHE A 244 -4.71 17.00 17.38
N LEU A 245 -4.74 17.98 18.28
CA LEU A 245 -5.94 18.75 18.60
C LEU A 245 -6.45 19.57 17.39
N LYS A 246 -5.59 19.91 16.42
CA LYS A 246 -6.01 20.59 15.17
C LYS A 246 -7.02 19.79 14.32
N HIS A 247 -7.22 18.49 14.59
CA HIS A 247 -8.27 17.71 13.91
C HIS A 247 -9.67 17.99 14.47
N ILE A 248 -9.76 18.64 15.63
CA ILE A 248 -11.01 19.07 16.28
C ILE A 248 -11.35 20.48 15.78
N PRO A 249 -12.49 20.68 15.10
CA PRO A 249 -12.79 21.97 14.45
C PRO A 249 -13.16 23.09 15.44
N ASP A 250 -13.39 22.77 16.72
CA ASP A 250 -13.81 23.73 17.74
C ASP A 250 -12.63 24.23 18.58
N GLN A 251 -12.27 25.51 18.42
CA GLN A 251 -11.11 26.10 19.10
C GLN A 251 -11.26 26.11 20.63
N GLY A 252 -12.45 26.42 21.16
CA GLY A 252 -12.66 26.43 22.62
C GLY A 252 -12.47 25.06 23.26
N LEU A 253 -12.83 23.98 22.55
CA LEU A 253 -12.58 22.61 22.95
C LEU A 253 -11.10 22.27 22.84
N GLN A 254 -10.40 22.72 21.80
CA GLN A 254 -8.94 22.57 21.71
C GLN A 254 -8.25 23.22 22.90
N ASP A 255 -8.60 24.46 23.26
CA ASP A 255 -8.00 25.20 24.38
C ASP A 255 -8.30 24.52 25.73
N THR A 256 -9.52 24.00 25.89
CA THR A 256 -9.91 23.24 27.09
C THR A 256 -9.07 21.97 27.20
N LEU A 257 -8.94 21.23 26.10
CA LEU A 257 -8.14 20.00 26.04
C LEU A 257 -6.67 20.28 26.31
N ASP A 258 -6.07 21.30 25.68
CA ASP A 258 -4.64 21.65 25.86
C ASP A 258 -4.31 21.96 27.33
N LYS A 259 -5.24 22.56 28.09
CA LYS A 259 -5.09 22.79 29.55
C LYS A 259 -5.16 21.50 30.38
N LEU A 260 -5.85 20.48 29.90
CA LEU A 260 -5.99 19.18 30.58
C LEU A 260 -4.82 18.24 30.27
N MET A 261 -4.19 18.36 29.10
CA MET A 261 -3.11 17.44 28.65
C MET A 261 -1.92 17.32 29.63
N PRO A 262 -1.44 18.39 30.30
CA PRO A 262 -0.35 18.31 31.27
C PRO A 262 -0.68 17.50 32.53
N GLN A 263 -1.96 17.30 32.84
CA GLN A 263 -2.41 16.54 34.02
C GLN A 263 -2.36 15.03 33.76
N CYS A 264 -2.18 14.60 32.51
CA CYS A 264 -2.07 13.20 32.13
C CYS A 264 -0.60 12.76 32.08
N SER A 265 -0.36 11.51 32.50
CA SER A 265 0.97 10.90 32.50
C SER A 265 1.39 10.32 31.14
N ASN A 266 0.44 9.94 30.28
CA ASN A 266 0.73 9.27 29.01
C ASN A 266 -0.33 9.55 27.93
N SER A 267 0.00 9.17 26.69
CA SER A 267 -0.87 9.33 25.51
C SER A 267 -2.23 8.63 25.67
N SER A 268 -2.30 7.47 26.31
CA SER A 268 -3.55 6.74 26.52
C SER A 268 -4.51 7.49 27.45
N GLN A 269 -4.00 8.09 28.53
CA GLN A 269 -4.81 8.95 29.42
C GLN A 269 -5.30 10.19 28.69
N ARG A 270 -4.44 10.84 27.88
CA ARG A 270 -4.81 12.02 27.07
C ARG A 270 -5.90 11.68 26.06
N TRP A 271 -5.79 10.53 25.40
CA TRP A 271 -6.82 10.06 24.47
C TRP A 271 -8.16 9.82 25.16
N ASN A 272 -8.17 9.21 26.36
CA ASN A 272 -9.39 9.01 27.14
C ASN A 272 -10.09 10.34 27.49
N ILE A 273 -9.31 11.38 27.85
CA ILE A 273 -9.85 12.73 28.08
C ILE A 273 -10.44 13.29 26.78
N ILE A 274 -9.72 13.20 25.66
CA ILE A 274 -10.21 13.65 24.34
C ILE A 274 -11.53 12.97 24.01
N GLN A 275 -11.62 11.65 24.16
CA GLN A 275 -12.86 10.90 23.91
C GLN A 275 -14.00 11.40 24.80
N SER A 276 -13.76 11.53 26.12
CA SER A 276 -14.77 11.97 27.08
C SER A 276 -15.30 13.37 26.75
N GLU A 277 -14.41 14.34 26.55
CA GLU A 277 -14.79 15.74 26.32
C GLU A 277 -15.41 15.96 24.93
N VAL A 278 -14.91 15.28 23.89
CA VAL A 278 -15.53 15.31 22.55
C VAL A 278 -16.94 14.70 22.60
N THR A 279 -17.13 13.55 23.27
CA THR A 279 -18.45 12.93 23.40
C THR A 279 -19.42 13.80 24.21
N LYS A 280 -18.97 14.40 25.31
CA LYS A 280 -19.78 15.37 26.08
C LYS A 280 -20.20 16.55 25.22
N ALA A 281 -19.26 17.15 24.48
CA ALA A 281 -19.54 18.30 23.63
C ALA A 281 -20.52 17.97 22.49
N ILE A 282 -20.42 16.78 21.90
CA ILE A 282 -21.38 16.30 20.89
C ILE A 282 -22.77 16.09 21.51
N ASN A 283 -22.85 15.46 22.68
CA ASN A 283 -24.13 15.11 23.31
C ASN A 283 -24.90 16.32 23.82
N LYS A 284 -24.21 17.37 24.29
CA LYS A 284 -24.87 18.62 24.71
C LYS A 284 -25.51 19.36 23.53
N GLY A 285 -25.08 19.10 22.30
CA GLY A 285 -25.57 19.82 21.12
C GLY A 285 -25.07 21.27 21.03
N ASP A 286 -24.21 21.70 21.95
CA ASP A 286 -23.75 23.08 22.11
C ASP A 286 -22.97 23.61 20.88
N LYS A 287 -22.42 22.71 20.05
CA LYS A 287 -21.45 23.05 19.00
C LYS A 287 -21.82 22.43 17.67
N LYS A 288 -22.49 23.22 16.80
CA LYS A 288 -22.89 22.82 15.43
C LYS A 288 -21.73 22.33 14.55
N SER A 289 -20.49 22.71 14.88
CA SER A 289 -19.27 22.30 14.16
C SER A 289 -18.82 20.86 14.48
N LEU A 290 -19.21 20.29 15.63
CA LEU A 290 -18.80 18.96 16.06
C LEU A 290 -19.70 17.88 15.46
N LYS A 291 -19.13 17.08 14.55
CA LYS A 291 -19.82 15.96 13.93
C LYS A 291 -19.81 14.74 14.85
N LYS A 292 -20.91 13.97 14.84
CA LYS A 292 -21.06 12.71 15.58
C LYS A 292 -19.89 11.73 15.37
N ASN A 293 -19.30 11.73 14.17
CA ASN A 293 -18.25 10.79 13.77
C ASN A 293 -16.84 11.37 13.93
N LEU A 294 -16.64 12.47 14.67
CA LEU A 294 -15.33 13.13 14.82
C LEU A 294 -14.25 12.19 15.39
N LEU A 295 -14.57 11.38 16.40
CA LEU A 295 -13.62 10.41 16.94
C LEU A 295 -13.24 9.34 15.90
N THR A 296 -14.20 8.91 15.08
CA THR A 296 -13.96 8.00 13.96
C THR A 296 -13.06 8.66 12.90
N GLU A 297 -13.30 9.94 12.57
CA GLU A 297 -12.45 10.70 11.64
C GLU A 297 -11.00 10.74 12.13
N ILE A 298 -10.78 11.02 13.43
CA ILE A 298 -9.44 11.05 14.03
C ILE A 298 -8.79 9.66 13.98
N ILE A 299 -9.49 8.60 14.40
CA ILE A 299 -8.95 7.23 14.37
C ILE A 299 -8.52 6.86 12.94
N LEU A 300 -9.38 7.10 11.95
CA LEU A 300 -9.08 6.79 10.56
C LEU A 300 -7.97 7.66 9.99
N GLN A 301 -7.86 8.93 10.37
CA GLN A 301 -6.76 9.79 9.93
C GLN A 301 -5.38 9.24 10.35
N TYR A 302 -5.30 8.63 11.54
CA TYR A 302 -4.05 8.08 12.07
C TYR A 302 -3.81 6.61 11.73
N THR A 303 -4.74 5.90 11.06
CA THR A 303 -4.59 4.44 10.86
C THR A 303 -5.01 3.94 9.48
N TYR A 304 -5.89 4.67 8.78
CA TYR A 304 -6.47 4.19 7.55
C TYR A 304 -5.44 4.20 6.41
N PRO A 305 -5.49 3.21 5.49
CA PRO A 305 -4.57 3.15 4.37
C PRO A 305 -4.53 4.41 3.51
N ARG A 306 -3.32 4.89 3.23
CA ARG A 306 -3.06 5.93 2.23
C ARG A 306 -2.78 5.26 0.89
N LEU A 307 -3.62 5.54 -0.10
CA LEU A 307 -3.53 4.93 -1.43
C LEU A 307 -2.82 5.88 -2.39
N ASP A 308 -1.81 5.39 -3.13
CA ASP A 308 -1.48 6.01 -4.41
C ASP A 308 -2.60 5.67 -5.41
N ILE A 309 -3.54 6.60 -5.51
CA ILE A 309 -4.75 6.39 -6.29
C ILE A 309 -4.45 6.28 -7.80
N ASN A 310 -3.37 6.91 -8.29
CA ASN A 310 -3.05 6.94 -9.71
C ASN A 310 -2.56 5.57 -10.20
N VAL A 311 -1.83 4.85 -9.35
CA VAL A 311 -1.42 3.45 -9.56
C VAL A 311 -2.65 2.55 -9.80
N THR A 312 -3.73 2.80 -9.05
CA THR A 312 -4.96 2.01 -9.12
C THR A 312 -5.79 2.36 -10.36
N LYS A 313 -5.86 3.65 -10.71
CA LYS A 313 -6.67 4.17 -11.83
C LYS A 313 -6.14 3.75 -13.20
N GLY A 314 -4.82 3.76 -13.38
CA GLY A 314 -4.17 3.57 -14.69
C GLY A 314 -4.21 2.12 -15.20
N LEU A 315 -4.80 1.89 -16.38
CA LEU A 315 -4.78 0.57 -17.01
C LEU A 315 -3.38 0.18 -17.51
N ASN A 316 -2.56 1.15 -17.94
CA ASN A 316 -1.19 0.97 -18.44
C ASN A 316 -0.11 1.22 -17.37
N HIS A 317 -0.49 1.37 -16.11
CA HIS A 317 0.47 1.58 -15.02
C HIS A 317 1.31 0.31 -14.80
N LEU A 318 2.63 0.49 -14.76
CA LEU A 318 3.61 -0.56 -14.47
C LEU A 318 3.76 -0.68 -12.95
N LEU A 319 3.69 -1.90 -12.42
CA LEU A 319 3.94 -2.13 -11.00
C LEU A 319 4.97 -3.24 -10.81
N LYS A 320 5.83 -3.07 -9.80
CA LYS A 320 6.93 -3.99 -9.51
C LYS A 320 6.42 -5.41 -9.33
N SER A 321 7.08 -6.31 -10.03
CA SER A 321 6.76 -7.73 -10.08
C SER A 321 7.00 -8.43 -8.74
N PRO A 322 6.09 -9.33 -8.30
CA PRO A 322 6.37 -10.31 -7.26
C PRO A 322 7.64 -11.10 -7.56
N PHE A 323 8.39 -11.46 -6.53
CA PHE A 323 9.67 -12.16 -6.62
C PHE A 323 10.81 -11.39 -7.31
N SER A 324 10.63 -10.09 -7.61
CA SER A 324 11.77 -9.21 -7.93
C SER A 324 12.66 -9.00 -6.71
N ILE A 325 13.93 -8.66 -6.92
CA ILE A 325 14.83 -8.24 -5.84
C ILE A 325 14.87 -6.72 -5.79
N HIS A 326 14.82 -6.14 -4.60
CA HIS A 326 14.96 -4.70 -4.44
C HIS A 326 16.46 -4.31 -4.41
N PRO A 327 16.97 -3.51 -5.38
CA PRO A 327 18.41 -3.27 -5.53
C PRO A 327 19.11 -2.66 -4.31
N LYS A 328 18.42 -1.77 -3.59
CA LYS A 328 19.03 -1.10 -2.41
C LYS A 328 18.97 -1.92 -1.12
N THR A 329 18.19 -2.99 -1.05
CA THR A 329 17.98 -3.76 0.20
C THR A 329 18.36 -5.22 0.05
N GLY A 330 18.50 -5.72 -1.18
CA GLY A 330 18.71 -7.13 -1.50
C GLY A 330 17.49 -8.02 -1.22
N ARG A 331 16.36 -7.46 -0.74
CA ARG A 331 15.20 -8.25 -0.32
C ARG A 331 14.36 -8.70 -1.48
N VAL A 332 13.89 -9.94 -1.39
CA VAL A 332 12.91 -10.51 -2.32
C VAL A 332 11.53 -9.89 -2.09
N CYS A 333 10.83 -9.51 -3.16
CA CYS A 333 9.44 -9.04 -3.11
C CYS A 333 8.50 -10.23 -2.91
N VAL A 334 8.47 -10.78 -1.69
CA VAL A 334 7.74 -12.01 -1.36
C VAL A 334 6.22 -11.79 -1.30
N CYS A 335 5.47 -12.79 -1.75
CA CYS A 335 4.03 -12.86 -1.49
C CYS A 335 3.77 -13.32 -0.05
N PHE A 336 2.71 -12.82 0.58
CA PHE A 336 2.35 -13.20 1.95
C PHE A 336 0.85 -13.38 2.13
N ASN A 337 0.46 -14.16 3.13
CA ASN A 337 -0.96 -14.43 3.42
C ASN A 337 -1.57 -13.24 4.19
N PRO A 338 -2.60 -12.54 3.66
CA PRO A 338 -3.23 -11.42 4.34
C PRO A 338 -3.90 -11.79 5.67
N GLN A 339 -4.31 -13.05 5.86
CA GLN A 339 -4.87 -13.51 7.13
C GLN A 339 -3.83 -13.56 8.25
N LYS A 340 -2.54 -13.65 7.91
CA LYS A 340 -1.39 -13.66 8.82
C LYS A 340 -0.61 -12.35 8.76
N ALA A 341 -1.26 -11.24 8.40
CA ALA A 341 -0.57 -9.95 8.22
C ALA A 341 0.08 -9.41 9.51
N ASP A 342 -0.37 -9.85 10.70
CA ASP A 342 0.28 -9.51 11.98
C ASP A 342 1.61 -10.24 12.19
N GLU A 343 1.78 -11.42 11.58
CA GLU A 343 3.00 -12.24 11.68
C GLU A 343 4.08 -11.80 10.66
N PHE A 344 3.70 -11.02 9.64
CA PHE A 344 4.63 -10.62 8.59
C PHE A 344 5.62 -9.56 9.09
N ASN A 345 6.90 -9.92 9.15
CA ASN A 345 7.99 -9.02 9.52
C ASN A 345 8.90 -8.71 8.32
N PRO A 346 8.96 -7.45 7.83
CA PRO A 346 9.78 -7.08 6.69
C PRO A 346 11.29 -7.24 6.96
N MET A 347 11.71 -7.21 8.24
CA MET A 347 13.11 -7.38 8.64
C MET A 347 13.62 -8.80 8.40
N ASN A 348 12.73 -9.78 8.44
CA ASN A 348 13.06 -11.21 8.30
C ASN A 348 12.85 -11.72 6.87
N VAL A 349 12.45 -10.86 5.93
CA VAL A 349 12.27 -11.24 4.53
C VAL A 349 13.62 -11.64 3.92
N PRO A 350 13.70 -12.76 3.18
CA PRO A 350 14.94 -13.25 2.58
C PRO A 350 15.67 -12.19 1.76
N LEU A 351 16.99 -12.20 1.88
CA LEU A 351 17.92 -11.48 1.02
C LEU A 351 18.34 -12.39 -0.13
N VAL A 352 18.79 -11.78 -1.23
CA VAL A 352 19.28 -12.49 -2.41
C VAL A 352 20.66 -13.13 -2.22
N ARG A 353 21.41 -12.69 -1.19
CA ARG A 353 22.78 -13.12 -0.89
C ARG A 353 22.88 -14.56 -0.38
#